data_AF-A0A951XZQ0-F1
#
_entry.id   AF-A0A951XZQ0-F1
#
_cell.length_a   1.000
_cell.length_b   1.000
_cell.length_c   1.000
_cell.angle_alpha   90.00
_cell.angle_beta   90.00
_cell.angle_gamma   90.00
#
_symmetry.space_group_name_H-M   'P 1'
#
loop_
_entity.id
_entity.type
_entity.pdbx_description
1 polymer ?
#
loop_
_entity_poly.entity_id
_entity_poly.type
_entity_poly.pdbx_seq_one_letter_code
_entity_poly.pdbx_strand_id
1 'polypeptide(L)'
;MNADFRYGFRVLGDCRKPRRLVNWQAAFRGYAACDPRAECNKEGYLSAFCFGGDFRDHLAATGSTAGFSGPCWAPFVWWDVDREGDLPAALDDARRLCAALTDSLGIAEDDVLAFLSGGKGFHLGVPSAAWQPAPGRDFHRIARRFAEAVAEPAGVTIDAGVYDRVRCFRAPNSRHPKTGLHKRRLSVDELMHLGTGAILTLAVEPADFELPAPTYRSEPAAALWAEAAAQVQRETDARAGRLESGDAPNKLNRATLDFIREGASVGDRHRRCYSAAANLAELGAPLALCAALLTEAGLDCGLTPTDTRRAIENGWASAQPGIRDVCGASGGEVIAVQPAPAGASANAGKGGAP
;
A
#
# COMPACT_ATOMS: atom_id res chain seq x y z
N MET A 1 18.99 15.98 -3.74
CA MET A 1 18.14 15.38 -2.67
C MET A 1 17.07 16.40 -2.29
N ASN A 2 15.81 16.00 -2.13
CA ASN A 2 14.73 16.95 -1.86
C ASN A 2 14.59 17.21 -0.35
N ALA A 3 15.16 18.33 0.12
CA ALA A 3 15.25 18.68 1.55
C ALA A 3 13.87 18.81 2.24
N ASP A 4 12.82 19.07 1.46
CA ASP A 4 11.47 19.25 1.97
C ASP A 4 10.84 17.92 2.39
N PHE A 5 11.23 16.80 1.74
CA PHE A 5 10.71 15.46 1.99
C PHE A 5 11.63 14.64 2.89
N ARG A 6 11.93 15.17 4.08
CA ARG A 6 12.85 14.55 5.05
C ARG A 6 12.17 13.71 6.12
N TYR A 7 10.85 13.85 6.29
CA TYR A 7 10.13 13.16 7.35
C TYR A 7 9.72 11.77 6.91
N GLY A 8 9.71 10.86 7.86
CA GLY A 8 9.11 9.53 7.74
C GLY A 8 8.64 9.09 9.11
N PHE A 9 8.33 7.79 9.23
CA PHE A 9 8.08 7.23 10.55
C PHE A 9 8.94 5.98 10.81
N ARG A 10 9.22 5.73 12.08
CA ARG A 10 9.84 4.51 12.61
C ARG A 10 8.84 3.81 13.53
N VAL A 11 8.74 2.49 13.39
CA VAL A 11 8.05 1.62 14.34
C VAL A 11 9.09 0.65 14.90
N LEU A 12 9.19 0.56 16.22
CA LEU A 12 10.07 -0.39 16.90
C LEU A 12 9.22 -1.47 17.57
N GLY A 13 9.54 -2.73 17.29
CA GLY A 13 8.70 -3.89 17.59
C GLY A 13 7.61 -4.09 16.54
N ASP A 14 6.52 -4.73 16.95
CA ASP A 14 5.38 -5.09 16.12
C ASP A 14 4.86 -3.91 15.28
N CYS A 15 4.52 -4.17 14.01
CA CYS A 15 4.14 -3.14 13.04
C CYS A 15 2.87 -2.34 13.41
N ARG A 16 2.08 -2.81 14.39
CA ARG A 16 0.88 -2.12 14.93
C ARG A 16 1.22 -1.13 16.04
N LYS A 17 2.47 -1.10 16.51
CA LYS A 17 2.93 -0.12 17.50
C LYS A 17 2.88 1.31 16.91
N PRO A 18 2.85 2.35 17.76
CA PRO A 18 2.76 3.73 17.30
C PRO A 18 3.89 4.10 16.33
N ARG A 19 3.52 4.74 15.23
CA ARG A 19 4.45 5.30 14.23
C ARG A 19 5.05 6.58 14.77
N ARG A 20 6.35 6.56 15.07
CA ARG A 20 7.08 7.72 15.58
C ARG A 20 7.66 8.52 14.43
N LEU A 21 7.42 9.83 14.41
CA LEU A 21 8.03 10.72 13.42
C LEU A 21 9.56 10.68 13.55
N VAL A 22 10.25 10.58 12.41
CA VAL A 22 11.72 10.63 12.35
C VAL A 22 12.19 11.45 11.15
N ASN A 23 13.44 11.90 11.20
CA ASN A 23 14.16 12.19 9.96
C ASN A 23 14.45 10.84 9.27
N TRP A 24 13.81 10.62 8.13
CA TRP A 24 13.84 9.31 7.46
C TRP A 24 15.26 8.91 7.06
N GLN A 25 16.02 9.85 6.51
CA GLN A 25 17.38 9.60 6.03
C GLN A 25 18.33 9.24 7.16
N ALA A 26 18.26 9.96 8.28
CA ALA A 26 19.05 9.65 9.47
C ALA A 26 18.70 8.26 10.01
N ALA A 27 17.41 7.90 10.05
CA ALA A 27 16.97 6.59 10.50
C ALA A 27 17.45 5.46 9.56
N PHE A 28 17.28 5.62 8.24
CA PHE A 28 17.72 4.62 7.26
C PHE A 28 19.24 4.44 7.29
N ARG A 29 20.01 5.52 7.38
CA ARG A 29 21.48 5.49 7.57
C ARG A 29 21.88 4.80 8.86
N GLY A 30 21.17 5.05 9.96
CA GLY A 30 21.42 4.36 11.23
C GLY A 30 21.27 2.85 11.10
N TYR A 31 20.21 2.38 10.42
CA TYR A 31 20.04 0.94 10.14
C TYR A 31 21.11 0.39 9.17
N ALA A 32 21.49 1.16 8.15
CA ALA A 32 22.52 0.76 7.20
C ALA A 32 23.91 0.65 7.84
N ALA A 33 24.23 1.52 8.80
CA ALA A 33 25.50 1.52 9.54
C ALA A 33 25.48 0.64 10.82
N CYS A 34 24.39 -0.10 11.07
CA CYS A 34 24.20 -0.85 12.32
C CYS A 34 24.39 0.02 13.59
N ASP A 35 24.02 1.31 13.54
CA ASP A 35 24.14 2.23 14.67
C ASP A 35 23.34 1.68 15.88
N PRO A 36 23.89 1.66 17.10
CA PRO A 36 23.17 1.19 18.29
C PRO A 36 21.79 1.82 18.49
N ARG A 37 21.57 3.07 18.06
CA ARG A 37 20.28 3.79 18.12
C ARG A 37 19.23 3.23 17.15
N ALA A 38 19.65 2.49 16.13
CA ALA A 38 18.76 1.79 15.21
C ALA A 38 18.18 0.52 15.82
N GLU A 39 18.81 -0.03 16.86
CA GLU A 39 18.34 -1.23 17.59
C GLU A 39 18.08 -2.42 16.63
N CYS A 40 19.05 -2.74 15.77
CA CYS A 40 18.95 -3.80 14.76
C CYS A 40 18.58 -5.18 15.32
N ASN A 41 18.91 -5.45 16.59
CA ASN A 41 18.53 -6.68 17.29
C ASN A 41 17.03 -6.80 17.60
N LYS A 42 16.23 -5.77 17.31
CA LYS A 42 14.77 -5.78 17.44
C LYS A 42 14.11 -5.72 16.08
N GLU A 43 12.85 -6.14 16.06
CA GLU A 43 11.96 -5.85 14.94
C GLU A 43 11.82 -4.34 14.75
N GLY A 44 11.90 -3.89 13.50
CA GLY A 44 11.86 -2.46 13.18
C GLY A 44 11.33 -2.21 11.77
N TYR A 45 10.59 -1.12 11.65
CA TYR A 45 10.02 -0.66 10.39
C TYR A 45 10.29 0.82 10.18
N LEU A 46 10.46 1.20 8.92
CA LEU A 46 10.44 2.57 8.45
C LEU A 46 9.25 2.76 7.50
N SER A 47 8.90 4.00 7.19
CA SER A 47 7.99 4.27 6.08
C SER A 47 8.67 3.95 4.75
N ALA A 48 7.93 3.40 3.78
CA ALA A 48 8.45 3.21 2.41
C ALA A 48 8.69 4.56 1.69
N PHE A 49 7.87 5.56 2.04
CA PHE A 49 7.93 6.91 1.51
C PHE A 49 8.38 7.93 2.56
N CYS A 50 8.83 9.07 2.06
CA CYS A 50 9.16 10.28 2.80
C CYS A 50 8.11 11.37 2.54
N PHE A 51 8.00 12.31 3.48
CA PHE A 51 6.94 13.30 3.54
C PHE A 51 7.45 14.67 3.93
N GLY A 52 6.64 15.68 3.61
CA GLY A 52 6.84 17.08 3.96
C GLY A 52 6.43 17.44 5.39
N GLY A 53 6.47 18.74 5.70
CA GLY A 53 6.04 19.27 6.99
C GLY A 53 4.55 19.05 7.28
N ASP A 54 3.72 18.99 6.24
CA ASP A 54 2.29 18.69 6.29
C ASP A 54 2.00 17.33 6.95
N PHE A 55 2.86 16.33 6.73
CA PHE A 55 2.75 15.04 7.39
C PHE A 55 3.06 15.10 8.88
N ARG A 56 4.08 15.87 9.29
CA ARG A 56 4.37 16.12 10.70
C ARG A 56 3.15 16.78 11.36
N ASP A 57 2.59 17.79 10.71
CA ASP A 57 1.46 18.55 11.25
C ASP A 57 0.21 17.66 11.35
N HIS A 58 -0.06 16.82 10.34
CA HIS A 58 -1.11 15.78 10.38
C HIS A 58 -0.92 14.81 11.54
N LEU A 59 0.29 14.29 11.74
CA LEU A 59 0.58 13.35 12.80
C LEU A 59 0.46 14.00 14.19
N ALA A 60 0.87 15.26 14.34
CA ALA A 60 0.71 16.02 15.57
C ALA A 60 -0.76 16.28 15.90
N ALA A 61 -1.58 16.59 14.88
CA ALA A 61 -3.01 16.85 15.05
C ALA A 61 -3.84 15.59 15.34
N THR A 62 -3.52 14.48 14.68
CA THR A 62 -4.37 13.27 14.72
C THR A 62 -3.81 12.12 15.55
N GLY A 63 -2.52 12.18 15.92
CA GLY A 63 -1.82 11.06 16.56
C GLY A 63 -1.66 9.82 15.67
N SER A 64 -2.05 9.90 14.39
CA SER A 64 -2.06 8.77 13.46
C SER A 64 -1.57 9.18 12.07
N THR A 65 -1.05 8.21 11.31
CA THR A 65 -0.72 8.40 9.88
C THR A 65 -1.92 8.11 8.98
N ALA A 66 -2.99 7.54 9.54
CA ALA A 66 -4.18 7.19 8.79
C ALA A 66 -4.82 8.43 8.17
N GLY A 67 -5.32 8.29 6.93
CA GLY A 67 -6.00 9.36 6.22
C GLY A 67 -5.08 10.41 5.58
N PHE A 68 -3.76 10.35 5.78
CA PHE A 68 -2.84 11.29 5.15
C PHE A 68 -2.90 11.18 3.61
N SER A 69 -3.22 12.30 2.94
CA SER A 69 -3.42 12.41 1.49
C SER A 69 -2.51 13.45 0.83
N GLY A 70 -1.54 13.98 1.57
CA GLY A 70 -0.55 14.93 1.08
C GLY A 70 0.48 14.31 0.14
N PRO A 71 1.36 15.14 -0.45
CA PRO A 71 2.45 14.68 -1.29
C PRO A 71 3.41 13.73 -0.55
N CYS A 72 4.00 12.82 -1.30
CA CYS A 72 5.10 11.98 -0.84
C CYS A 72 6.20 11.88 -1.90
N TRP A 73 7.32 11.31 -1.48
CA TRP A 73 8.49 11.04 -2.31
C TRP A 73 9.22 9.82 -1.76
N ALA A 74 10.15 9.21 -2.48
CA ALA A 74 10.99 8.17 -1.91
C ALA A 74 12.43 8.25 -2.45
N PRO A 75 13.45 8.11 -1.60
CA PRO A 75 14.84 8.00 -2.04
C PRO A 75 15.11 6.66 -2.72
N PHE A 76 14.32 5.62 -2.45
CA PHE A 76 14.39 4.32 -3.09
C PHE A 76 12.99 3.87 -3.53
N VAL A 77 12.88 3.28 -4.72
CA VAL A 77 11.70 2.50 -5.12
C VAL A 77 11.96 1.03 -4.82
N TRP A 78 10.98 0.35 -4.21
CA TRP A 78 11.15 -0.98 -3.62
C TRP A 78 10.27 -2.03 -4.30
N TRP A 79 10.86 -3.12 -4.74
CA TRP A 79 10.16 -4.33 -5.17
C TRP A 79 10.20 -5.34 -4.03
N ASP A 80 9.02 -5.81 -3.61
CA ASP A 80 8.85 -6.84 -2.59
C ASP A 80 8.48 -8.17 -3.27
N VAL A 81 9.41 -9.11 -3.26
CA VAL A 81 9.32 -10.42 -3.91
C VAL A 81 9.14 -11.46 -2.83
N ASP A 82 7.97 -12.10 -2.76
CA ASP A 82 7.68 -13.17 -1.82
C ASP A 82 7.02 -14.35 -2.54
N ARG A 83 7.40 -15.57 -2.13
CA ARG A 83 6.79 -16.82 -2.57
C ARG A 83 6.51 -17.65 -1.33
N GLU A 84 5.23 -17.81 -1.02
CA GLU A 84 4.81 -18.48 0.19
C GLU A 84 5.36 -19.91 0.25
N GLY A 85 6.27 -20.15 1.20
CA GLY A 85 6.88 -21.46 1.42
C GLY A 85 7.98 -21.87 0.45
N ASP A 86 8.35 -21.02 -0.51
CA ASP A 86 9.33 -21.34 -1.57
C ASP A 86 10.39 -20.25 -1.72
N LEU A 87 11.32 -20.20 -0.76
CA LEU A 87 12.43 -19.25 -0.76
C LEU A 87 13.36 -19.40 -2.00
N PRO A 88 13.67 -20.62 -2.49
CA PRO A 88 14.40 -20.78 -3.76
C PRO A 88 13.71 -20.11 -4.95
N ALA A 89 12.39 -20.28 -5.12
CA ALA A 89 11.67 -19.60 -6.19
C ALA A 89 11.67 -18.08 -6.01
N ALA A 90 11.54 -17.57 -4.77
CA ALA A 90 11.67 -16.14 -4.50
C ALA A 90 13.08 -15.59 -4.83
N LEU A 91 14.13 -16.39 -4.63
CA LEU A 91 15.49 -16.03 -5.00
C LEU A 91 15.66 -15.97 -6.53
N ASP A 92 15.11 -16.93 -7.26
CA ASP A 92 15.16 -16.91 -8.72
C ASP A 92 14.39 -15.73 -9.31
N ASP A 93 13.24 -15.38 -8.73
CA ASP A 93 12.51 -14.14 -9.06
C ASP A 93 13.34 -12.88 -8.75
N ALA A 94 13.97 -12.83 -7.59
CA ALA A 94 14.83 -11.71 -7.21
C ALA A 94 16.00 -11.53 -8.19
N ARG A 95 16.61 -12.63 -8.68
CA ARG A 95 17.67 -12.60 -9.69
C ARG A 95 17.19 -12.11 -11.04
N ARG A 96 16.04 -12.62 -11.52
CA ARG A 96 15.40 -12.14 -12.76
C ARG A 96 15.09 -10.65 -12.69
N LEU A 97 14.56 -10.20 -11.55
CA LEU A 97 14.28 -8.79 -11.33
C LEU A 97 15.56 -7.95 -11.28
N CYS A 98 16.62 -8.45 -10.61
CA CYS A 98 17.91 -7.77 -10.59
C CYS A 98 18.46 -7.58 -12.00
N ALA A 99 18.44 -8.62 -12.83
CA ALA A 99 18.85 -8.54 -14.23
C ALA A 99 17.99 -7.55 -15.03
N ALA A 100 16.68 -7.50 -14.80
CA ALA A 100 15.83 -6.51 -15.45
C ALA A 100 16.19 -5.07 -15.04
N LEU A 101 16.49 -4.84 -13.77
CA LEU A 101 16.93 -3.53 -13.27
C LEU A 101 18.29 -3.12 -13.87
N THR A 102 19.25 -4.03 -13.96
CA THR A 102 20.57 -3.72 -14.52
C THR A 102 20.53 -3.57 -16.04
N ASP A 103 19.96 -4.54 -16.73
CA ASP A 103 20.10 -4.68 -18.17
C ASP A 103 19.08 -3.82 -18.92
N SER A 104 17.83 -3.77 -18.43
CA SER A 104 16.76 -3.03 -19.11
C SER A 104 16.71 -1.57 -18.67
N LEU A 105 16.98 -1.30 -17.38
CA LEU A 105 16.98 0.07 -16.88
C LEU A 105 18.36 0.73 -16.85
N GLY A 106 19.45 0.01 -17.12
CA GLY A 106 20.80 0.58 -17.03
C GLY A 106 21.15 1.06 -15.62
N ILE A 107 20.67 0.36 -14.60
CA ILE A 107 21.05 0.62 -13.21
C ILE A 107 22.38 -0.10 -12.93
N ALA A 108 23.36 0.59 -12.35
CA ALA A 108 24.61 -0.03 -11.96
C ALA A 108 24.37 -1.08 -10.85
N GLU A 109 25.08 -2.19 -10.90
CA GLU A 109 24.93 -3.29 -9.93
C GLU A 109 25.11 -2.80 -8.48
N ASP A 110 26.11 -1.96 -8.24
CA ASP A 110 26.39 -1.37 -6.92
C ASP A 110 25.27 -0.47 -6.39
N ASP A 111 24.41 0.03 -7.28
CA ASP A 111 23.25 0.84 -6.92
C ASP A 111 21.99 0.03 -6.61
N VAL A 112 22.00 -1.29 -6.86
CA VAL A 112 20.89 -2.17 -6.48
C VAL A 112 21.03 -2.60 -5.02
N LEU A 113 20.06 -2.21 -4.20
CA LEU A 113 19.94 -2.67 -2.82
C LEU A 113 19.10 -3.95 -2.75
N ALA A 114 19.76 -5.11 -2.77
CA ALA A 114 19.11 -6.40 -2.53
C ALA A 114 19.14 -6.79 -1.05
N PHE A 115 18.03 -7.29 -0.52
CA PHE A 115 17.93 -7.79 0.85
C PHE A 115 17.17 -9.10 0.93
N LEU A 116 17.59 -10.02 1.78
CA LEU A 116 16.68 -11.03 2.34
C LEU A 116 15.69 -10.34 3.28
N SER A 117 14.38 -10.53 3.11
CA SER A 117 13.34 -9.80 3.87
C SER A 117 13.07 -10.31 5.29
N GLY A 118 13.73 -11.39 5.71
CA GLY A 118 13.54 -12.07 7.00
C GLY A 118 13.21 -13.56 6.91
N GLY A 119 13.51 -14.20 5.76
CA GLY A 119 13.44 -15.65 5.56
C GLY A 119 12.34 -16.14 4.63
N LYS A 120 11.51 -15.25 4.07
CA LYS A 120 10.40 -15.60 3.16
C LYS A 120 10.61 -15.16 1.72
N GLY A 121 11.22 -13.99 1.54
CA GLY A 121 11.46 -13.43 0.22
C GLY A 121 12.57 -12.39 0.24
N PHE A 122 12.53 -11.52 -0.76
CA PHE A 122 13.57 -10.55 -1.05
C PHE A 122 12.98 -9.17 -1.29
N HIS A 123 13.73 -8.15 -0.89
CA HIS A 123 13.45 -6.77 -1.28
C HIS A 123 14.56 -6.27 -2.19
N LEU A 124 14.20 -5.71 -3.34
CA LEU A 124 15.13 -4.98 -4.20
C LEU A 124 14.77 -3.51 -4.17
N GLY A 125 15.76 -2.64 -3.99
CA GLY A 125 15.59 -1.21 -3.96
C GLY A 125 16.52 -0.52 -4.94
N VAL A 126 16.01 0.45 -5.68
CA VAL A 126 16.84 1.29 -6.56
C VAL A 126 16.73 2.76 -6.15
N PRO A 127 17.85 3.49 -6.01
CA PRO A 127 17.84 4.90 -5.68
C PRO A 127 17.12 5.72 -6.76
N SER A 128 16.06 6.44 -6.38
CA SER A 128 15.29 7.27 -7.31
C SER A 128 16.10 8.43 -7.90
N ALA A 129 17.25 8.74 -7.30
CA ALA A 129 18.23 9.67 -7.86
C ALA A 129 18.71 9.27 -9.27
N ALA A 130 18.62 8.00 -9.65
CA ALA A 130 18.99 7.53 -10.99
C ALA A 130 18.03 8.05 -12.09
N TRP A 131 16.79 8.46 -11.78
CA TRP A 131 15.88 9.08 -12.77
C TRP A 131 15.24 10.40 -12.31
N GLN A 132 15.49 10.79 -11.05
CA GLN A 132 15.17 12.08 -10.45
C GLN A 132 13.67 12.47 -10.54
N PRO A 133 12.75 11.63 -10.04
CA PRO A 133 11.33 11.94 -10.06
C PRO A 133 10.99 13.07 -9.09
N ALA A 134 10.08 13.96 -9.49
CA ALA A 134 9.55 14.99 -8.62
C ALA A 134 8.64 14.38 -7.53
N PRO A 135 8.59 14.96 -6.31
CA PRO A 135 7.61 14.59 -5.30
C PRO A 135 6.18 14.90 -5.77
N GLY A 136 5.18 14.20 -5.22
CA GLY A 136 3.78 14.47 -5.57
C GLY A 136 2.78 13.63 -4.78
N ARG A 137 1.50 14.01 -4.83
CA ARG A 137 0.39 13.28 -4.18
C ARG A 137 0.22 11.86 -4.73
N ASP A 138 0.47 11.69 -6.02
CA ASP A 138 0.38 10.43 -6.74
C ASP A 138 1.72 9.69 -6.86
N PHE A 139 2.80 10.19 -6.25
CA PHE A 139 4.13 9.57 -6.34
C PHE A 139 4.10 8.07 -6.03
N HIS A 140 3.43 7.66 -4.95
CA HIS A 140 3.26 6.25 -4.58
C HIS A 140 2.55 5.39 -5.64
N ARG A 141 1.55 5.93 -6.35
CA ARG A 141 0.84 5.24 -7.45
C ARG A 141 1.74 5.14 -8.68
N ILE A 142 2.48 6.20 -8.99
CA ILE A 142 3.45 6.20 -10.09
C ILE A 142 4.55 5.18 -9.82
N ALA A 143 5.11 5.17 -8.61
CA ALA A 143 6.11 4.20 -8.18
C ALA A 143 5.59 2.76 -8.30
N ARG A 144 4.32 2.51 -7.94
CA ARG A 144 3.67 1.21 -8.12
C ARG A 144 3.64 0.80 -9.59
N ARG A 145 3.12 1.67 -10.46
CA ARG A 145 2.99 1.40 -11.90
C ARG A 145 4.34 1.18 -12.55
N PHE A 146 5.32 2.01 -12.21
CA PHE A 146 6.71 1.85 -12.64
C PHE A 146 7.27 0.48 -12.23
N ALA A 147 7.07 0.07 -10.98
CA ALA A 147 7.57 -1.21 -10.50
C ALA A 147 6.88 -2.41 -11.12
N GLU A 148 5.55 -2.35 -11.31
CA GLU A 148 4.78 -3.36 -12.05
C GLU A 148 5.31 -3.50 -13.49
N ALA A 149 5.57 -2.38 -14.17
CA ALA A 149 6.08 -2.36 -15.55
C ALA A 149 7.51 -2.91 -15.70
N VAL A 150 8.32 -2.86 -14.64
CA VAL A 150 9.64 -3.52 -14.61
C VAL A 150 9.51 -5.02 -14.35
N ALA A 151 8.63 -5.41 -13.43
CA ALA A 151 8.50 -6.79 -12.98
C ALA A 151 7.77 -7.68 -14.00
N GLU A 152 6.79 -7.14 -14.73
CA GLU A 152 5.96 -7.89 -15.68
C GLU A 152 6.77 -8.51 -16.83
N PRO A 153 7.63 -7.78 -17.57
CA PRO A 153 8.48 -8.38 -18.60
C PRO A 153 9.48 -9.41 -18.06
N ALA A 154 9.88 -9.28 -16.79
CA ALA A 154 10.75 -10.23 -16.12
C ALA A 154 10.00 -11.51 -15.64
N GLY A 155 8.68 -11.55 -15.78
CA GLY A 155 7.84 -12.64 -15.28
C GLY A 155 7.79 -12.72 -13.75
N VAL A 156 8.09 -11.62 -13.05
CA VAL A 156 8.19 -11.56 -11.59
C VAL A 156 6.91 -10.97 -11.00
N THR A 157 6.37 -11.62 -9.98
CA THR A 157 5.24 -11.09 -9.20
C THR A 157 5.77 -10.34 -7.98
N ILE A 158 5.26 -9.13 -7.74
CA ILE A 158 5.63 -8.32 -6.58
C ILE A 158 4.42 -8.00 -5.68
N ASP A 159 4.64 -7.84 -4.38
CA ASP A 159 3.62 -7.32 -3.47
C ASP A 159 3.44 -5.81 -3.66
N ALA A 160 2.42 -5.44 -4.43
CA ALA A 160 2.06 -4.05 -4.67
C ALA A 160 1.59 -3.30 -3.40
N GLY A 161 1.33 -4.00 -2.29
CA GLY A 161 0.98 -3.43 -1.00
C GLY A 161 2.07 -2.54 -0.41
N VAL A 162 3.33 -2.70 -0.83
CA VAL A 162 4.44 -1.80 -0.43
C VAL A 162 4.19 -0.34 -0.83
N TYR A 163 3.39 -0.12 -1.88
CA TYR A 163 3.08 1.20 -2.44
C TYR A 163 1.92 1.92 -1.76
N ASP A 164 1.37 1.39 -0.66
CA ASP A 164 0.50 2.20 0.19
C ASP A 164 1.29 3.40 0.77
N ARG A 165 0.70 4.60 0.69
CA ARG A 165 1.41 5.86 1.00
C ARG A 165 2.01 5.85 2.40
N VAL A 166 1.34 5.23 3.37
CA VAL A 166 1.76 5.18 4.79
C VAL A 166 2.11 3.77 5.23
N ARG A 167 2.60 2.94 4.30
CA ARG A 167 3.00 1.56 4.54
C ARG A 167 4.22 1.47 5.45
N CYS A 168 4.13 0.59 6.46
CA CYS A 168 5.31 0.13 7.20
C CYS A 168 6.12 -0.82 6.33
N PHE A 169 7.41 -0.55 6.19
CA PHE A 169 8.36 -1.38 5.46
C PHE A 169 9.50 -1.79 6.37
N ARG A 170 9.88 -3.07 6.35
CA ARG A 170 10.88 -3.59 7.30
C ARG A 170 12.21 -2.85 7.12
N ALA A 171 12.75 -2.33 8.22
CA ALA A 171 14.00 -1.58 8.20
C ALA A 171 15.18 -2.50 7.87
N PRO A 172 16.20 -2.03 7.13
CA PRO A 172 17.44 -2.77 6.91
C PRO A 172 18.04 -3.27 8.22
N ASN A 173 18.68 -4.44 8.23
CA ASN A 173 19.32 -5.05 9.40
C ASN A 173 18.42 -5.30 10.63
N SER A 174 17.13 -4.94 10.61
CA SER A 174 16.20 -5.25 11.69
C SER A 174 15.94 -6.75 11.79
N ARG A 175 15.76 -7.24 13.02
CA ARG A 175 15.54 -8.65 13.32
C ARG A 175 14.09 -9.07 13.07
N HIS A 176 13.89 -10.15 12.33
CA HIS A 176 12.58 -10.74 12.13
C HIS A 176 12.15 -11.53 13.39
N PRO A 177 10.96 -11.28 13.97
CA PRO A 177 10.61 -11.82 15.29
C PRO A 177 10.44 -13.34 15.29
N LYS A 178 9.92 -13.93 14.21
CA LYS A 178 9.70 -15.39 14.12
C LYS A 178 10.95 -16.19 13.77
N THR A 179 11.66 -15.81 12.71
CA THR A 179 12.83 -16.53 12.21
C THR A 179 14.11 -16.17 12.96
N GLY A 180 14.16 -15.01 13.62
CA GLY A 180 15.35 -14.49 14.27
C GLY A 180 16.41 -13.92 13.32
N LEU A 181 16.20 -14.06 12.01
CA LEU A 181 17.08 -13.58 10.95
C LEU A 181 16.93 -12.08 10.73
N HIS A 182 18.00 -11.43 10.29
CA HIS A 182 18.04 -10.01 10.00
C HIS A 182 17.67 -9.73 8.54
N LYS A 183 17.13 -8.54 8.26
CA LYS A 183 16.97 -8.04 6.89
C LYS A 183 18.35 -7.69 6.30
N ARG A 184 19.07 -8.72 5.88
CA ARG A 184 20.48 -8.65 5.49
C ARG A 184 20.63 -8.18 4.05
N ARG A 185 21.49 -7.18 3.82
CA ARG A 185 21.89 -6.72 2.47
C ARG A 185 22.75 -7.79 1.81
N LEU A 186 22.51 -8.02 0.52
CA LEU A 186 23.34 -8.82 -0.38
C LEU A 186 23.92 -7.90 -1.45
N SER A 187 25.19 -8.10 -1.83
CA SER A 187 25.69 -7.58 -3.10
C SER A 187 24.98 -8.26 -4.27
N VAL A 188 25.06 -7.68 -5.47
CA VAL A 188 24.54 -8.33 -6.68
C VAL A 188 25.26 -9.66 -6.89
N ASP A 189 26.58 -9.70 -6.73
CA ASP A 189 27.36 -10.95 -6.81
C ASP A 189 26.86 -12.01 -5.82
N GLU A 190 26.63 -11.65 -4.55
CA GLU A 190 26.08 -12.55 -3.54
C GLU A 190 24.67 -13.04 -3.92
N LEU A 191 23.80 -12.14 -4.39
CA LEU A 191 22.44 -12.48 -4.84
C LEU A 191 22.49 -13.48 -6.01
N MET A 192 23.36 -13.25 -6.98
CA MET A 192 23.44 -14.05 -8.21
C MET A 192 24.06 -15.42 -7.97
N HIS A 193 25.04 -15.53 -7.07
CA HIS A 193 25.85 -16.75 -6.95
C HIS A 193 25.61 -17.57 -5.68
N LEU A 194 25.07 -17.00 -4.60
CA LEU A 194 24.80 -17.76 -3.37
C LEU A 194 23.49 -18.53 -3.42
N GLY A 195 23.48 -19.74 -2.84
CA GLY A 195 22.25 -20.48 -2.55
C GLY A 195 21.53 -19.95 -1.31
N THR A 196 20.26 -20.30 -1.16
CA THR A 196 19.42 -19.87 -0.02
C THR A 196 20.04 -20.21 1.34
N GLY A 197 20.66 -21.38 1.51
CA GLY A 197 21.32 -21.77 2.77
C GLY A 197 22.48 -20.83 3.16
N ALA A 198 23.29 -20.40 2.20
CA ALA A 198 24.38 -19.45 2.45
C ALA A 198 23.84 -18.05 2.78
N ILE A 199 22.80 -17.59 2.05
CA ILE A 199 22.11 -16.33 2.32
C ILE A 199 21.49 -16.31 3.72
N LEU A 200 20.85 -17.41 4.14
CA LEU A 200 20.29 -17.55 5.49
C LEU A 200 21.37 -17.50 6.57
N THR A 201 22.54 -18.07 6.29
CA THR A 201 23.70 -18.02 7.19
C THR A 201 24.20 -16.58 7.37
N LEU A 202 24.32 -15.82 6.27
CA LEU A 202 24.66 -14.39 6.33
C LEU A 202 23.65 -13.57 7.11
N ALA A 203 22.38 -13.96 7.09
CA ALA A 203 21.29 -13.25 7.74
C ALA A 203 21.16 -13.53 9.25
N VAL A 204 22.02 -14.36 9.83
CA VAL A 204 22.04 -14.57 11.29
C VAL A 204 22.45 -13.30 12.03
N GLU A 205 23.37 -12.54 11.47
CA GLU A 205 23.90 -11.29 12.04
C GLU A 205 23.62 -10.11 11.11
N PRO A 206 23.50 -8.88 11.64
CA PRO A 206 23.44 -7.69 10.81
C PRO A 206 24.85 -7.41 10.27
N ALA A 207 24.93 -6.75 9.12
CA ALA A 207 26.18 -6.13 8.73
C ALA A 207 25.90 -4.78 8.07
N ASP A 208 26.82 -3.85 8.29
CA ASP A 208 26.75 -2.55 7.69
C ASP A 208 26.86 -2.64 6.16
N PHE A 209 26.37 -1.60 5.50
CA PHE A 209 26.50 -1.47 4.06
C PHE A 209 26.50 0.01 3.66
N GLU A 210 27.20 0.29 2.56
CA GLU A 210 27.23 1.62 1.98
C GLU A 210 25.93 1.91 1.23
N LEU A 211 25.44 3.13 1.36
CA LEU A 211 24.25 3.56 0.62
C LEU A 211 24.66 4.03 -0.77
N PRO A 212 23.98 3.55 -1.82
CA PRO A 212 24.28 3.98 -3.17
C PRO A 212 23.94 5.45 -3.38
N ALA A 213 24.76 6.11 -4.18
CA ALA A 213 24.68 7.53 -4.50
C ALA A 213 24.99 7.72 -5.99
N PRO A 214 24.09 7.26 -6.88
CA PRO A 214 24.33 7.27 -8.32
C PRO A 214 24.64 8.70 -8.78
N THR A 215 25.71 8.84 -9.57
CA THR A 215 26.12 10.11 -10.19
C THR A 215 25.69 10.20 -11.66
N TYR A 216 24.93 9.22 -12.13
CA TYR A 216 24.41 9.13 -13.49
C TYR A 216 22.89 9.30 -13.53
N ARG A 217 22.36 9.43 -14.75
CA ARG A 217 20.93 9.37 -15.03
C ARG A 217 20.64 8.19 -15.96
N SER A 218 19.72 7.32 -15.54
CA SER A 218 19.15 6.28 -16.38
C SER A 218 18.02 6.88 -17.22
N GLU A 219 18.29 7.03 -18.52
CA GLU A 219 17.25 7.42 -19.49
C GLU A 219 16.13 6.38 -19.60
N PRO A 220 16.41 5.05 -19.62
CA PRO A 220 15.34 4.05 -19.65
C PRO A 220 14.42 4.11 -18.43
N ALA A 221 14.97 4.26 -17.21
CA ALA A 221 14.16 4.38 -16.00
C ALA A 221 13.33 5.67 -16.01
N ALA A 222 13.91 6.79 -16.50
CA ALA A 222 13.19 8.05 -16.62
C ALA A 222 12.03 7.98 -17.63
N ALA A 223 12.24 7.32 -18.78
CA ALA A 223 11.20 7.13 -19.78
C ALA A 223 10.05 6.28 -19.23
N LEU A 224 10.38 5.13 -18.62
CA LEU A 224 9.38 4.24 -18.02
C LEU A 224 8.62 4.92 -16.87
N TRP A 225 9.30 5.72 -16.06
CA TRP A 225 8.65 6.53 -15.02
C TRP A 225 7.68 7.56 -15.61
N ALA A 226 8.06 8.24 -16.71
CA ALA A 226 7.20 9.20 -17.39
C ALA A 226 5.94 8.54 -17.97
N GLU A 227 6.07 7.34 -18.53
CA GLU A 227 4.94 6.54 -19.00
C GLU A 227 3.99 6.15 -17.86
N ALA A 228 4.55 5.67 -16.74
CA ALA A 228 3.79 5.36 -15.53
C ALA A 228 3.07 6.60 -14.99
N ALA A 229 3.73 7.77 -14.98
CA ALA A 229 3.12 9.03 -14.59
C ALA A 229 1.96 9.43 -15.50
N ALA A 230 2.13 9.32 -16.81
CA ALA A 230 1.08 9.60 -17.78
C ALA A 230 -0.12 8.66 -17.64
N GLN A 231 0.11 7.37 -17.34
CA GLN A 231 -0.96 6.42 -17.06
C GLN A 231 -1.76 6.80 -15.81
N VAL A 232 -1.07 7.11 -14.70
CA VAL A 232 -1.71 7.53 -13.45
C VAL A 232 -2.50 8.84 -13.63
N GLN A 233 -1.98 9.78 -14.42
CA GLN A 233 -2.68 11.02 -14.74
C GLN A 233 -3.97 10.72 -15.51
N ARG A 234 -3.91 9.92 -16.58
CA ARG A 234 -5.11 9.51 -17.34
C ARG A 234 -6.16 8.83 -16.48
N GLU A 235 -5.76 7.94 -15.56
CA GLU A 235 -6.68 7.31 -14.61
C GLU A 235 -7.36 8.32 -13.69
N THR A 236 -6.60 9.32 -13.24
CA THR A 236 -7.07 10.37 -12.33
C THR A 236 -8.03 11.31 -13.04
N ASP A 237 -7.69 11.76 -14.25
CA ASP A 237 -8.54 12.60 -15.09
C ASP A 237 -9.83 11.87 -15.48
N ALA A 238 -9.73 10.59 -15.86
CA ALA A 238 -10.91 9.78 -16.16
C ALA A 238 -11.81 9.60 -14.93
N ARG A 239 -11.23 9.49 -13.73
CA ARG A 239 -12.00 9.44 -12.48
C ARG A 239 -12.68 10.77 -12.17
N ALA A 240 -11.97 11.89 -12.32
CA ALA A 240 -12.52 13.23 -12.13
C ALA A 240 -13.64 13.52 -13.13
N GLY A 241 -13.44 13.21 -14.42
CA GLY A 241 -14.46 13.36 -15.45
C GLY A 241 -15.73 12.57 -15.17
N ARG A 242 -15.63 11.33 -14.65
CA ARG A 242 -16.81 10.54 -14.23
C ARG A 242 -17.56 11.16 -13.04
N LEU A 243 -16.84 11.78 -12.10
CA LEU A 243 -17.44 12.47 -10.96
C LEU A 243 -18.16 13.75 -11.41
N GLU A 244 -17.55 14.51 -12.32
CA GLU A 244 -18.11 15.76 -12.85
C GLU A 244 -19.31 15.54 -13.78
N SER A 245 -19.29 14.49 -14.60
CA SER A 245 -20.40 14.18 -15.51
C SER A 245 -21.63 13.59 -14.81
N GLY A 246 -21.53 13.27 -13.50
CA GLY A 246 -22.58 12.53 -12.79
C GLY A 246 -22.82 11.12 -13.34
N ASP A 247 -21.96 10.66 -14.26
CA ASP A 247 -22.02 9.35 -14.89
C ASP A 247 -21.36 8.34 -13.95
N ALA A 248 -21.96 8.20 -12.76
CA ALA A 248 -21.62 7.14 -11.83
C ALA A 248 -21.74 5.81 -12.59
N PRO A 249 -20.85 4.83 -12.34
CA PRO A 249 -20.93 3.55 -13.01
C PRO A 249 -22.32 2.96 -12.77
N ASN A 250 -23.20 2.97 -13.77
CA ASN A 250 -24.58 2.45 -13.66
C ASN A 250 -24.64 0.91 -13.56
N LYS A 251 -23.49 0.25 -13.41
CA LYS A 251 -23.34 -1.20 -13.34
C LYS A 251 -22.25 -1.57 -12.36
N LEU A 252 -22.45 -2.70 -11.68
CA LEU A 252 -21.38 -3.35 -10.94
C LEU A 252 -20.26 -3.73 -11.91
N ASN A 253 -19.03 -3.43 -11.52
CA ASN A 253 -17.89 -3.90 -12.30
C ASN A 253 -17.80 -5.43 -12.22
N ARG A 254 -17.14 -6.05 -13.21
CA ARG A 254 -17.06 -7.52 -13.30
C ARG A 254 -16.40 -8.13 -12.05
N ALA A 255 -15.39 -7.47 -11.50
CA ALA A 255 -14.70 -7.92 -10.30
C ALA A 255 -15.61 -7.96 -9.05
N THR A 256 -16.54 -7.02 -8.90
CA THR A 256 -17.55 -7.03 -7.84
C THR A 256 -18.50 -8.19 -8.01
N LEU A 257 -18.97 -8.45 -9.23
CA LEU A 257 -19.83 -9.59 -9.54
C LEU A 257 -19.13 -10.92 -9.27
N ASP A 258 -17.88 -11.06 -9.70
CA ASP A 258 -17.09 -12.27 -9.46
C ASP A 258 -16.84 -12.47 -7.97
N PHE A 259 -16.53 -11.41 -7.21
CA PHE A 259 -16.36 -11.51 -5.77
C PHE A 259 -17.64 -11.95 -5.05
N ILE A 260 -18.81 -11.42 -5.43
CA ILE A 260 -20.10 -11.83 -4.84
C ILE A 260 -20.37 -13.32 -5.11
N ARG A 261 -19.98 -13.84 -6.27
CA ARG A 261 -20.25 -15.23 -6.67
C ARG A 261 -19.25 -16.23 -6.10
N GLU A 262 -17.98 -15.89 -6.12
CA GLU A 262 -16.87 -16.84 -5.97
C GLU A 262 -15.90 -16.43 -4.85
N GLY A 263 -16.09 -15.26 -4.25
CA GLY A 263 -15.14 -14.70 -3.28
C GLY A 263 -13.82 -14.30 -3.93
N ALA A 264 -12.70 -14.53 -3.23
CA ALA A 264 -11.37 -14.17 -3.71
C ALA A 264 -10.30 -15.17 -3.24
N SER A 265 -9.23 -15.29 -4.03
CA SER A 265 -8.07 -16.11 -3.72
C SER A 265 -7.31 -15.60 -2.49
N VAL A 266 -6.54 -16.50 -1.86
CA VAL A 266 -5.59 -16.17 -0.77
C VAL A 266 -4.70 -15.01 -1.21
N GLY A 267 -4.55 -14.00 -0.36
CA GLY A 267 -3.79 -12.77 -0.64
C GLY A 267 -4.64 -11.59 -1.15
N ASP A 268 -5.77 -11.85 -1.83
CA ASP A 268 -6.59 -10.79 -2.45
C ASP A 268 -7.92 -10.52 -1.72
N ARG A 269 -8.26 -11.36 -0.73
CA ARG A 269 -9.55 -11.37 -0.01
C ARG A 269 -9.99 -10.00 0.51
N HIS A 270 -9.14 -9.37 1.31
CA HIS A 270 -9.43 -8.05 1.88
C HIS A 270 -9.60 -6.98 0.80
N ARG A 271 -8.72 -6.98 -0.20
CA ARG A 271 -8.73 -6.00 -1.28
C ARG A 271 -9.99 -6.13 -2.13
N ARG A 272 -10.37 -7.37 -2.51
CA ARG A 272 -11.54 -7.64 -3.34
C ARG A 272 -12.84 -7.33 -2.60
N CYS A 273 -12.94 -7.70 -1.32
CA CYS A 273 -14.08 -7.35 -0.47
C CYS A 273 -14.24 -5.83 -0.33
N TYR A 274 -13.15 -5.11 -0.04
CA TYR A 274 -13.14 -3.65 0.01
C TYR A 274 -13.58 -3.02 -1.32
N SER A 275 -12.99 -3.47 -2.44
CA SER A 275 -13.29 -2.91 -3.77
C SER A 275 -14.74 -3.17 -4.20
N ALA A 276 -15.29 -4.34 -3.85
CA ALA A 276 -16.69 -4.67 -4.08
C ALA A 276 -17.62 -3.72 -3.30
N ALA A 277 -17.30 -3.44 -2.02
CA ALA A 277 -18.05 -2.52 -1.20
C ALA A 277 -17.96 -1.06 -1.70
N ALA A 278 -16.77 -0.63 -2.14
CA ALA A 278 -16.60 0.69 -2.75
C ALA A 278 -17.43 0.84 -4.02
N ASN A 279 -17.42 -0.15 -4.92
CA ASN A 279 -18.20 -0.09 -6.14
C ASN A 279 -19.71 -0.13 -5.90
N LEU A 280 -20.19 -0.90 -4.92
CA LEU A 280 -21.59 -0.85 -4.48
C LEU A 280 -21.95 0.53 -3.91
N ALA A 281 -21.06 1.14 -3.14
CA ALA A 281 -21.27 2.46 -2.57
C ALA A 281 -21.26 3.57 -3.63
N GLU A 282 -20.43 3.47 -4.67
CA GLU A 282 -20.45 4.36 -5.84
C GLU A 282 -21.79 4.30 -6.58
N LEU A 283 -22.47 3.15 -6.53
CA LEU A 283 -23.83 2.92 -7.06
C LEU A 283 -24.95 3.39 -6.10
N GLY A 284 -24.60 4.01 -4.98
CA GLY A 284 -25.56 4.47 -3.97
C GLY A 284 -26.11 3.38 -3.06
N ALA A 285 -25.51 2.18 -3.03
CA ALA A 285 -25.94 1.13 -2.12
C ALA A 285 -25.71 1.53 -0.65
N PRO A 286 -26.71 1.40 0.24
CA PRO A 286 -26.50 1.66 1.66
C PRO A 286 -25.57 0.60 2.26
N LEU A 287 -24.89 0.95 3.36
CA LEU A 287 -23.95 0.05 4.04
C LEU A 287 -24.59 -1.30 4.41
N ALA A 288 -25.85 -1.28 4.86
CA ALA A 288 -26.60 -2.50 5.18
C ALA A 288 -26.75 -3.44 3.97
N LEU A 289 -26.98 -2.89 2.77
CA LEU A 289 -27.06 -3.69 1.54
C LEU A 289 -25.69 -4.23 1.15
N CYS A 290 -24.63 -3.43 1.29
CA CYS A 290 -23.26 -3.89 1.06
C CYS A 290 -22.90 -5.05 2.00
N ALA A 291 -23.26 -4.93 3.29
CA ALA A 291 -23.05 -5.99 4.27
C ALA A 291 -23.82 -7.27 3.89
N ALA A 292 -25.10 -7.14 3.52
CA ALA A 292 -25.93 -8.28 3.12
C ALA A 292 -25.37 -9.02 1.90
N LEU A 293 -24.83 -8.30 0.91
CA LEU A 293 -24.31 -8.89 -0.33
C LEU A 293 -22.90 -9.47 -0.20
N LEU A 294 -22.05 -8.92 0.68
CA LEU A 294 -20.62 -9.22 0.69
C LEU A 294 -20.16 -10.08 1.87
N THR A 295 -20.97 -10.19 2.94
CA THR A 295 -20.54 -10.87 4.15
C THR A 295 -20.28 -12.36 3.91
N GLU A 296 -21.21 -13.05 3.24
CA GLU A 296 -21.09 -14.48 2.95
C GLU A 296 -19.84 -14.78 2.13
N ALA A 297 -19.69 -14.13 0.97
CA ALA A 297 -18.49 -14.26 0.13
C ALA A 297 -17.18 -13.91 0.88
N GLY A 298 -17.21 -12.92 1.77
CA GLY A 298 -16.07 -12.58 2.62
C GLY A 298 -15.69 -13.71 3.57
N LEU A 299 -16.67 -14.31 4.24
CA LEU A 299 -16.46 -15.42 5.17
C LEU A 299 -16.04 -16.70 4.43
N ASP A 300 -16.68 -17.02 3.31
CA ASP A 300 -16.40 -18.20 2.50
C ASP A 300 -15.01 -18.17 1.90
N CYS A 301 -14.54 -16.98 1.51
CA CYS A 301 -13.16 -16.82 1.08
C CYS A 301 -12.17 -16.83 2.25
N GLY A 302 -12.60 -16.96 3.51
CA GLY A 302 -11.75 -17.14 4.67
C GLY A 302 -11.29 -15.86 5.35
N LEU A 303 -12.03 -14.74 5.22
CA LEU A 303 -11.88 -13.59 6.10
C LEU A 303 -12.57 -13.86 7.45
N THR A 304 -12.04 -13.27 8.53
CA THR A 304 -12.71 -13.33 9.82
C THR A 304 -13.95 -12.41 9.81
N PRO A 305 -14.98 -12.64 10.65
CA PRO A 305 -16.15 -11.76 10.73
C PRO A 305 -15.80 -10.29 10.96
N THR A 306 -14.78 -10.03 11.77
CA THR A 306 -14.27 -8.67 12.04
C THR A 306 -13.61 -8.07 10.81
N ASP A 307 -12.80 -8.86 10.09
CA ASP A 307 -12.09 -8.41 8.91
C ASP A 307 -13.02 -8.15 7.72
N THR A 308 -14.02 -9.01 7.52
CA THR A 308 -15.09 -8.84 6.52
C THR A 308 -15.84 -7.54 6.77
N ARG A 309 -16.33 -7.34 8.01
CA ARG A 309 -17.05 -6.11 8.38
C ARG A 309 -16.20 -4.87 8.11
N ARG A 310 -14.95 -4.87 8.58
CA ARG A 310 -14.03 -3.74 8.41
C ARG A 310 -13.71 -3.46 6.94
N ALA A 311 -13.55 -4.49 6.12
CA ALA A 311 -13.31 -4.31 4.68
C ALA A 311 -14.52 -3.66 4.00
N ILE A 312 -15.73 -4.09 4.33
CA ILE A 312 -16.99 -3.55 3.78
C ILE A 312 -17.18 -2.10 4.21
N GLU A 313 -17.07 -1.79 5.51
CA GLU A 313 -17.24 -0.44 6.05
C GLU A 313 -16.23 0.55 5.44
N ASN A 314 -14.96 0.16 5.36
CA ASN A 314 -13.92 1.00 4.79
C ASN A 314 -14.11 1.22 3.28
N GLY A 315 -14.49 0.15 2.56
CA GLY A 315 -14.76 0.24 1.12
C GLY A 315 -15.92 1.19 0.84
N TRP A 316 -17.02 1.00 1.58
CA TRP A 316 -18.21 1.84 1.47
C TRP A 316 -17.92 3.32 1.77
N ALA A 317 -17.22 3.59 2.87
CA ALA A 317 -16.86 4.96 3.27
C ALA A 317 -15.93 5.66 2.27
N SER A 318 -15.15 4.90 1.50
CA SER A 318 -14.20 5.47 0.53
C SER A 318 -14.84 6.13 -0.69
N ALA A 319 -16.10 5.78 -0.99
CA ALA A 319 -16.85 6.23 -2.15
C ALA A 319 -17.89 7.33 -1.83
N GLN A 320 -18.00 7.76 -0.57
CA GLN A 320 -19.00 8.72 -0.10
C GLN A 320 -18.33 9.98 0.47
N PRO A 321 -17.92 10.96 -0.37
CA PRO A 321 -17.26 12.18 0.08
C PRO A 321 -18.12 13.01 1.06
N GLY A 322 -19.44 13.06 0.86
CA GLY A 322 -20.36 13.86 1.67
C GLY A 322 -20.73 13.29 3.05
N ILE A 323 -20.44 12.00 3.32
CA ILE A 323 -20.77 11.37 4.62
C ILE A 323 -19.60 11.51 5.62
N ARG A 324 -18.38 11.74 5.14
CA ARG A 324 -17.23 12.03 6.02
C ARG A 324 -17.44 13.28 6.87
N ASP A 325 -18.05 14.32 6.30
CA ASP A 325 -18.35 15.56 7.01
C ASP A 325 -19.52 15.39 8.00
N VAL A 326 -20.49 14.52 7.70
CA VAL A 326 -21.64 14.25 8.59
C VAL A 326 -21.24 13.36 9.78
N CYS A 327 -20.35 12.39 9.58
CA CYS A 327 -19.85 11.55 10.67
C CYS A 327 -18.86 12.28 11.59
N GLY A 328 -18.20 13.35 11.13
CA GLY A 328 -17.38 14.23 11.96
C GLY A 328 -18.20 15.17 12.86
N ALA A 329 -19.46 15.46 12.48
CA ALA A 329 -20.34 16.40 13.17
C ALA A 329 -21.38 15.73 14.10
N SER A 330 -21.51 14.40 14.09
CA SER A 330 -22.58 13.70 14.80
C SER A 330 -22.04 12.83 15.93
N GLY A 331 -21.62 13.49 17.01
CA GLY A 331 -21.51 12.84 18.32
C GLY A 331 -22.90 12.45 18.83
N GLY A 332 -23.31 11.21 18.53
CA GLY A 332 -24.32 10.41 19.26
C GLY A 332 -25.69 11.02 19.56
N GLU A 333 -26.72 10.58 18.85
CA GLU A 333 -27.88 9.90 19.48
C GLU A 333 -28.71 9.17 18.40
N VAL A 334 -29.11 7.93 18.68
CA VAL A 334 -30.02 7.17 17.82
C VAL A 334 -31.44 7.56 18.22
N ILE A 335 -32.12 8.38 17.42
CA ILE A 335 -33.56 8.60 17.58
C ILE A 335 -34.27 7.41 16.93
N ALA A 336 -34.90 6.59 17.77
CA ALA A 336 -35.74 5.48 17.32
C ALA A 336 -36.99 6.04 16.61
N VAL A 337 -37.13 5.76 15.31
CA VAL A 337 -38.36 6.05 14.57
C VAL A 337 -39.37 4.96 14.91
N GLN A 338 -40.47 5.33 15.58
CA GLN A 338 -41.60 4.43 15.81
C GLN A 338 -42.37 4.18 14.50
N PRO A 339 -42.81 2.94 14.21
CA PRO A 339 -43.63 2.67 13.04
C PRO A 339 -45.04 3.26 13.23
N ALA A 340 -45.57 3.83 12.15
CA ALA A 340 -46.89 4.45 12.12
C ALA A 340 -48.01 3.44 12.48
N PRO A 341 -49.06 3.86 13.21
CA PRO A 341 -50.13 2.96 13.62
C PRO A 341 -51.04 2.61 12.43
N ALA A 342 -51.44 1.34 12.38
CA ALA A 342 -52.37 0.80 11.40
C ALA A 342 -53.82 1.22 11.73
N GLY A 343 -54.43 1.96 10.80
CA GLY A 343 -55.87 1.96 10.53
C GLY A 343 -56.78 2.75 11.48
N ALA A 344 -57.36 3.84 10.98
CA ALA A 344 -58.69 4.29 11.37
C ALA A 344 -59.43 4.92 10.18
N SER A 345 -60.57 4.31 9.87
CA SER A 345 -61.64 4.75 8.97
C SER A 345 -62.09 6.20 9.20
N ALA A 346 -62.44 6.91 8.12
CA ALA A 346 -63.49 7.93 8.18
C ALA A 346 -64.27 8.01 6.86
N ASN A 347 -65.58 7.98 7.04
CA ASN A 347 -66.66 7.86 6.08
C ASN A 347 -67.18 9.25 5.67
N ALA A 348 -67.68 9.34 4.43
CA ALA A 348 -68.77 10.17 3.91
C ALA A 348 -69.00 11.64 4.35
N GLY A 349 -69.20 12.51 3.35
CA GLY A 349 -70.41 13.36 3.32
C GLY A 349 -70.35 14.76 2.67
N LYS A 350 -70.92 14.87 1.45
CA LYS A 350 -71.80 15.93 0.86
C LYS A 350 -71.25 17.38 0.78
N GLY A 351 -71.53 18.24 -0.21
CA GLY A 351 -72.40 18.36 -1.41
C GLY A 351 -72.05 19.74 -2.05
N GLY A 352 -72.50 20.20 -3.21
CA GLY A 352 -73.59 19.82 -4.10
C GLY A 352 -73.51 20.56 -5.45
N ALA A 353 -74.59 20.42 -6.22
CA ALA A 353 -74.82 20.69 -7.65
C ALA A 353 -75.02 22.20 -8.00
N PRO A 354 -75.58 22.63 -9.17
CA PRO A 354 -76.53 21.97 -10.09
C PRO A 354 -75.90 21.23 -11.28
#